data_AF-A0AA37WDR4-F1
#
_entry.id   AF-A0AA37WDR4-F1
#
_cell.length_a   1.000
_cell.length_b   1.000
_cell.length_c   1.000
_cell.angle_alpha   90.00
_cell.angle_beta   90.00
_cell.angle_gamma   90.00
#
_symmetry.space_group_name_H-M   'P 1'
#
loop_
_entity.id
_entity.type
_entity.pdbx_description
1 polymer ?
#
loop_
_entity_poly.entity_id
_entity_poly.type
_entity_poly.pdbx_seq_one_letter_code
_entity_poly.pdbx_strand_id
1 'polypeptide(L)'
;MEKLTDKYIKQLDEIAEAIQNSEELAAYIEEEEEEQYNELREKFEPYIQEVYQEVAATDPLQIVSLEKKLLDEKFEGLYLSRVIGYAVLRGEVNEDFKYIRPQNHFKDILLAVANSSNFDVLKNRVGQAVQLGFALSSDIWITNIMNTIKNKRVIYFLESQKLEKYRDVRNRRTGNVKFAKQFESLNYYTAEFPKTVGRLKILAPSLKSFLFYRSEHKLNNESLYAHIKQLLENDAFYSQKEFIELMLLIGLYYDLPEDIQEVYKKTLNKVRSTHQDFDEAFFSLLEEMQDSKHVISAENQKRFSELVDKTKKDELSKYIKTLDIINANGYEDESAIDAARDYYYQHAGLSIQNRCLRNAIFANFRRVFNNLIPSEYSEYFELNKTIVNYINIFSNQKFNQDVKDLSLTYIKKLLRFYTDKRGRDYQDIKKFVTTTFLDLGFMKEKELKELFKTKRKKKVVE
;
A
#
# COMPACT_ATOMS: atom_id res chain seq x y z
N MET A 1 -20.95 5.72 -5.53
CA MET A 1 -20.66 5.74 -4.08
C MET A 1 -21.89 5.23 -3.36
N GLU A 2 -21.68 4.48 -2.28
CA GLU A 2 -22.78 3.85 -1.56
C GLU A 2 -23.54 4.84 -0.71
N LYS A 3 -24.83 4.59 -0.50
CA LYS A 3 -25.61 5.36 0.46
C LYS A 3 -25.16 5.00 1.87
N LEU A 4 -25.16 5.99 2.75
CA LEU A 4 -24.93 5.77 4.16
C LEU A 4 -26.10 4.97 4.74
N THR A 5 -25.83 3.92 5.51
CA THR A 5 -26.89 3.13 6.14
C THR A 5 -27.62 3.93 7.22
N ASP A 6 -28.89 3.56 7.47
CA ASP A 6 -29.74 4.23 8.46
C ASP A 6 -29.15 4.19 9.87
N LYS A 7 -28.33 3.19 10.19
CA LYS A 7 -27.60 3.09 11.46
C LYS A 7 -26.69 4.31 11.67
N TYR A 8 -25.82 4.59 10.70
CA TYR A 8 -24.87 5.69 10.79
C TYR A 8 -25.56 7.04 10.66
N ILE A 9 -26.63 7.12 9.86
CA ILE A 9 -27.45 8.34 9.75
C ILE A 9 -28.01 8.70 11.14
N LYS A 10 -28.62 7.74 11.84
CA LYS A 10 -29.18 7.97 13.18
C LYS A 10 -28.12 8.42 14.19
N GLN A 11 -26.96 7.76 14.22
CA GLN A 11 -25.87 8.17 15.12
C GLN A 11 -25.39 9.60 14.82
N LEU A 12 -25.26 9.96 13.54
CA LEU A 12 -24.88 11.32 13.15
C LEU A 12 -25.95 12.35 13.46
N ASP A 13 -27.23 12.01 13.29
CA ASP A 13 -28.35 12.89 13.62
C ASP A 13 -28.46 13.09 15.15
N GLU A 14 -28.22 12.05 15.96
CA GLU A 14 -28.12 12.15 17.43
C GLU A 14 -26.95 13.07 17.85
N ILE A 15 -25.79 12.95 17.21
CA ILE A 15 -24.65 13.85 17.46
C ILE A 15 -24.99 15.29 17.07
N ALA A 16 -25.63 15.48 15.91
CA ALA A 16 -26.05 16.80 15.45
C ALA A 16 -27.04 17.44 16.42
N GLU A 17 -28.04 16.69 16.90
CA GLU A 17 -28.98 17.16 17.91
C GLU A 17 -28.28 17.48 19.25
N ALA A 18 -27.31 16.66 19.66
CA ALA A 18 -26.53 16.92 20.87
C ALA A 18 -25.69 18.20 20.76
N ILE A 19 -25.08 18.46 19.60
CA ILE A 19 -24.34 19.70 19.33
C ILE A 19 -25.30 20.90 19.42
N GLN A 20 -26.43 20.84 18.71
CA GLN A 20 -27.37 21.96 18.61
C GLN A 20 -28.05 22.31 19.95
N ASN A 21 -28.16 21.35 20.87
CA ASN A 21 -28.71 21.55 22.21
C ASN A 21 -27.64 21.71 23.30
N SER A 22 -26.36 21.84 22.93
CA SER A 22 -25.25 21.88 23.89
C SER A 22 -25.05 23.27 24.52
N GLU A 23 -24.66 23.28 25.79
CA GLU A 23 -24.25 24.51 26.48
C GLU A 23 -22.98 25.11 25.83
N GLU A 24 -22.08 24.28 25.31
CA GLU A 24 -20.87 24.71 24.63
C GLU A 24 -21.17 25.47 23.34
N LEU A 25 -22.17 25.02 22.56
CA LEU A 25 -22.59 25.77 21.37
C LEU A 25 -23.28 27.08 21.76
N ALA A 26 -24.11 27.08 22.80
CA ALA A 26 -24.74 28.31 23.29
C ALA A 26 -23.68 29.33 23.73
N ALA A 27 -22.68 28.90 24.49
CA ALA A 27 -21.55 29.74 24.90
C ALA A 27 -20.76 30.27 23.68
N TYR A 28 -20.49 29.42 22.68
CA TYR A 28 -19.82 29.87 21.46
C TYR A 28 -20.66 30.89 20.66
N ILE A 29 -21.98 30.72 20.60
CA ILE A 29 -22.86 31.69 19.92
C ILE A 29 -22.90 33.03 20.67
N GLU A 30 -22.80 33.02 22.00
CA GLU A 30 -22.79 34.25 22.81
C GLU A 30 -21.46 35.01 22.73
N GLU A 31 -20.33 34.28 22.78
CA GLU A 31 -19.00 34.88 22.87
C GLU A 31 -18.30 35.02 21.50
N GLU A 32 -18.61 34.15 20.54
CA GLU A 32 -18.00 34.06 19.19
C GLU A 32 -16.46 33.98 19.18
N GLU A 33 -15.85 33.57 20.30
CA GLU A 33 -14.39 33.47 20.47
C GLU A 33 -13.84 32.08 20.12
N GLU A 34 -12.54 32.01 19.79
CA GLU A 34 -11.87 30.77 19.36
C GLU A 34 -11.76 29.73 20.49
N GLU A 35 -11.76 30.18 21.75
CA GLU A 35 -11.68 29.31 22.94
C GLU A 35 -12.90 28.40 23.06
N GLN A 36 -14.11 28.96 22.97
CA GLN A 36 -15.39 28.26 23.08
C GLN A 36 -15.60 27.33 21.89
N TYR A 37 -15.14 27.73 20.70
CA TYR A 37 -15.14 26.81 19.54
C TYR A 37 -14.20 25.61 19.76
N ASN A 38 -13.06 25.81 20.42
CA ASN A 38 -12.16 24.71 20.77
C ASN A 38 -12.78 23.78 21.82
N GLU A 39 -13.53 24.29 22.80
CA GLU A 39 -14.26 23.49 23.78
C GLU A 39 -15.35 22.64 23.10
N LEU A 40 -16.17 23.26 22.25
CA LEU A 40 -17.18 22.56 21.43
C LEU A 40 -16.53 21.42 20.64
N ARG A 41 -15.38 21.69 20.04
CA ARG A 41 -14.62 20.72 19.27
C ARG A 41 -14.12 19.56 20.12
N GLU A 42 -13.47 19.85 21.24
CA GLU A 42 -12.90 18.82 22.12
C GLU A 42 -13.97 17.91 22.69
N LYS A 43 -15.18 18.44 22.90
CA LYS A 43 -16.34 17.65 23.31
C LYS A 43 -16.90 16.78 22.19
N PHE A 44 -17.11 17.31 20.98
CA PHE A 44 -17.91 16.63 19.95
C PHE A 44 -17.14 15.96 18.80
N GLU A 45 -15.93 16.42 18.44
CA GLU A 45 -15.12 15.74 17.41
C GLU A 45 -14.81 14.26 17.75
N PRO A 46 -14.61 13.84 19.01
CA PRO A 46 -14.41 12.43 19.35
C PRO A 46 -15.57 11.52 18.95
N TYR A 47 -16.82 11.94 19.17
CA TYR A 47 -17.99 11.13 18.79
C TYR A 47 -18.12 11.00 17.26
N ILE A 48 -17.83 12.08 16.52
CA ILE A 48 -17.79 12.03 15.05
C ILE A 48 -16.66 11.10 14.58
N GLN A 49 -15.51 11.15 15.23
CA GLN A 49 -14.35 10.31 14.93
C GLN A 49 -14.66 8.81 15.15
N GLU A 50 -15.42 8.45 16.19
CA GLU A 50 -15.84 7.07 16.46
C GLU A 50 -16.71 6.53 15.32
N VAL A 51 -17.76 7.27 14.92
CA VAL A 51 -18.62 6.89 13.80
C VAL A 51 -17.82 6.80 12.51
N TYR A 52 -16.91 7.75 12.27
CA TYR A 52 -16.04 7.74 11.10
C TYR A 52 -15.14 6.48 11.06
N GLN A 53 -14.53 6.11 12.18
CA GLN A 53 -13.67 4.92 12.27
C GLN A 53 -14.46 3.63 12.09
N GLU A 54 -15.67 3.56 12.65
CA GLU A 54 -16.56 2.43 12.46
C GLU A 54 -16.86 2.25 10.97
N VAL A 55 -17.34 3.29 10.29
CA VAL A 55 -17.61 3.25 8.84
C VAL A 55 -16.36 2.90 8.04
N ALA A 56 -15.20 3.46 8.36
CA ALA A 56 -13.96 3.15 7.65
C ALA A 56 -13.50 1.70 7.84
N ALA A 57 -13.79 1.11 9.00
CA ALA A 57 -13.45 -0.27 9.32
C ALA A 57 -14.43 -1.26 8.67
N THR A 58 -15.75 -1.03 8.76
CA THR A 58 -16.78 -2.00 8.36
C THR A 58 -17.37 -1.72 6.98
N ASP A 59 -17.66 -0.46 6.67
CA ASP A 59 -18.41 -0.02 5.49
C ASP A 59 -17.68 1.09 4.71
N PRO A 60 -16.40 0.86 4.31
CA PRO A 60 -15.52 1.91 3.82
C PRO A 60 -16.05 2.62 2.56
N LEU A 61 -16.92 1.98 1.80
CA LEU A 61 -17.50 2.55 0.57
C LEU A 61 -18.58 3.60 0.84
N GLN A 62 -19.00 3.74 2.10
CA GLN A 62 -19.94 4.75 2.58
C GLN A 62 -19.24 5.99 3.14
N ILE A 63 -17.90 5.98 3.31
CA ILE A 63 -17.13 7.12 3.89
C ILE A 63 -17.49 8.43 3.21
N VAL A 64 -17.54 8.47 1.88
CA VAL A 64 -17.81 9.73 1.17
C VAL A 64 -19.23 10.24 1.45
N SER A 65 -20.19 9.34 1.63
CA SER A 65 -21.57 9.70 1.98
C SER A 65 -21.66 10.20 3.43
N LEU A 66 -20.90 9.60 4.36
CA LEU A 66 -20.74 10.12 5.72
C LEU A 66 -20.14 11.53 5.71
N GLU A 67 -19.05 11.72 4.98
CA GLU A 67 -18.37 13.02 4.87
C GLU A 67 -19.27 14.08 4.25
N LYS A 68 -20.15 13.71 3.30
CA LYS A 68 -21.16 14.61 2.74
C LYS A 68 -22.25 15.00 3.73
N LYS A 69 -22.65 14.09 4.62
CA LYS A 69 -23.60 14.37 5.71
C LYS A 69 -23.00 15.33 6.74
N LEU A 70 -21.70 15.23 7.01
CA LEU A 70 -20.96 16.15 7.88
C LEU A 70 -20.81 17.57 7.31
N LEU A 71 -21.19 17.82 6.06
CA LEU A 71 -21.23 19.18 5.49
C LEU A 71 -22.47 19.97 5.90
N ASP A 72 -23.42 19.32 6.58
CA ASP A 72 -24.64 19.97 7.10
C ASP A 72 -24.26 21.01 8.18
N GLU A 73 -24.93 22.17 8.13
CA GLU A 73 -24.69 23.30 9.04
C GLU A 73 -24.88 22.91 10.51
N LYS A 74 -25.72 21.91 10.80
CA LYS A 74 -25.93 21.41 12.17
C LYS A 74 -24.68 20.89 12.86
N PHE A 75 -23.63 20.55 12.10
CA PHE A 75 -22.34 20.13 12.65
C PHE A 75 -21.40 21.30 12.92
N GLU A 76 -21.78 22.56 12.66
CA GLU A 76 -21.00 23.76 12.96
C GLU A 76 -19.59 23.78 12.33
N GLY A 77 -19.42 23.04 11.22
CA GLY A 77 -18.14 22.84 10.57
C GLY A 77 -17.14 21.98 11.36
N LEU A 78 -17.58 21.35 12.44
CA LEU A 78 -16.79 20.40 13.20
C LEU A 78 -16.31 19.29 12.28
N TYR A 79 -15.08 18.81 12.53
CA TYR A 79 -14.48 17.71 11.79
C TYR A 79 -14.13 17.98 10.30
N LEU A 80 -14.60 19.09 9.70
CA LEU A 80 -14.29 19.46 8.30
C LEU A 80 -12.79 19.61 8.04
N SER A 81 -12.02 20.06 9.04
CA SER A 81 -10.56 20.18 8.95
C SER A 81 -9.84 18.85 8.69
N ARG A 82 -10.40 17.73 9.19
CA ARG A 82 -9.87 16.38 8.93
C ARG A 82 -10.37 15.86 7.59
N VAL A 83 -11.67 15.99 7.33
CA VAL A 83 -12.34 15.51 6.11
C VAL A 83 -11.73 16.12 4.85
N ILE A 84 -11.40 17.41 4.86
CA ILE A 84 -10.72 18.04 3.73
C ILE A 84 -9.31 17.48 3.51
N GLY A 85 -8.58 17.15 4.58
CA GLY A 85 -7.28 16.49 4.51
C GLY A 85 -7.39 15.09 3.90
N TYR A 86 -8.36 14.29 4.34
CA TYR A 86 -8.64 12.97 3.79
C TYR A 86 -9.01 13.03 2.30
N ALA A 87 -9.82 14.01 1.89
CA ALA A 87 -10.19 14.19 0.49
C ALA A 87 -8.99 14.57 -0.40
N VAL A 88 -8.09 15.41 0.12
CA VAL A 88 -6.84 15.78 -0.57
C VAL A 88 -5.93 14.56 -0.75
N LEU A 89 -5.76 13.76 0.30
CA LEU A 89 -4.85 12.61 0.29
C LEU A 89 -5.36 11.41 -0.52
N ARG A 90 -6.68 11.25 -0.67
CA ARG A 90 -7.28 10.18 -1.51
C ARG A 90 -7.17 10.43 -3.01
N GLY A 91 -6.76 11.63 -3.43
CA GLY A 91 -6.66 11.93 -4.85
C GLY A 91 -5.41 11.30 -5.48
N GLU A 92 -5.61 10.49 -6.52
CA GLU A 92 -4.52 9.91 -7.31
C GLU A 92 -3.69 10.99 -8.02
N VAL A 93 -2.37 10.92 -7.87
CA VAL A 93 -1.42 11.86 -8.44
C VAL A 93 -0.52 11.20 -9.48
N ASN A 94 -0.15 11.95 -10.52
CA ASN A 94 0.82 11.52 -11.52
C ASN A 94 2.28 11.75 -11.06
N GLU A 95 3.25 11.47 -11.93
CA GLU A 95 4.68 11.66 -11.67
C GLU A 95 5.06 13.11 -11.31
N ASP A 96 4.34 14.08 -11.85
CA ASP A 96 4.51 15.50 -11.53
C ASP A 96 3.86 15.90 -10.20
N PHE A 97 3.25 14.98 -9.46
CA PHE A 97 2.43 15.29 -8.28
C PHE A 97 1.32 16.28 -8.61
N LYS A 98 0.59 16.03 -9.70
CA LYS A 98 -0.72 16.63 -9.99
C LYS A 98 -1.79 15.56 -9.98
N TYR A 99 -3.01 15.93 -9.58
CA TYR A 99 -4.14 15.02 -9.67
C TYR A 99 -4.38 14.60 -11.11
N ILE A 100 -4.56 13.30 -11.31
CA ILE A 100 -4.88 12.73 -12.63
C ILE A 100 -6.29 13.17 -13.07
N ARG A 101 -7.17 13.44 -12.10
CA ARG A 101 -8.57 13.84 -12.33
C ARG A 101 -9.01 14.97 -11.40
N PRO A 102 -10.03 15.76 -11.80
CA PRO A 102 -10.71 16.69 -10.90
C PRO A 102 -11.21 16.00 -9.63
N GLN A 103 -10.97 16.61 -8.47
CA GLN A 103 -11.36 16.06 -7.17
C GLN A 103 -12.68 16.67 -6.69
N ASN A 104 -13.81 16.13 -7.17
CA ASN A 104 -15.13 16.68 -6.84
C ASN A 104 -15.43 16.66 -5.34
N HIS A 105 -15.03 15.62 -4.62
CA HIS A 105 -15.26 15.55 -3.17
C HIS A 105 -14.49 16.63 -2.41
N PHE A 106 -13.21 16.87 -2.77
CA PHE A 106 -12.43 17.98 -2.23
C PHE A 106 -13.09 19.34 -2.52
N LYS A 107 -13.65 19.52 -3.73
CA LYS A 107 -14.44 20.71 -4.06
C LYS A 107 -15.67 20.86 -3.16
N ASP A 108 -16.46 19.80 -2.99
CA ASP A 108 -17.70 19.83 -2.20
C ASP A 108 -17.39 20.27 -0.74
N ILE A 109 -16.35 19.69 -0.13
CA ILE A 109 -15.92 20.05 1.24
C ILE A 109 -15.36 21.48 1.30
N LEU A 110 -14.55 21.87 0.32
CA LEU A 110 -13.98 23.23 0.28
C LEU A 110 -15.08 24.30 0.16
N LEU A 111 -16.14 24.01 -0.61
CA LEU A 111 -17.30 24.90 -0.72
C LEU A 111 -18.12 24.94 0.56
N ALA A 112 -18.26 23.82 1.28
CA ALA A 112 -18.90 23.81 2.60
C ALA A 112 -18.13 24.68 3.60
N VAL A 113 -16.80 24.54 3.66
CA VAL A 113 -15.94 25.41 4.50
C VAL A 113 -16.08 26.88 4.08
N ALA A 114 -16.03 27.17 2.78
CA ALA A 114 -16.11 28.53 2.24
C ALA A 114 -17.44 29.24 2.53
N ASN A 115 -18.54 28.48 2.68
CA ASN A 115 -19.87 29.01 2.92
C ASN A 115 -20.32 28.88 4.39
N SER A 116 -19.50 28.31 5.26
CA SER A 116 -19.81 28.15 6.69
C SER A 116 -19.84 29.50 7.41
N SER A 117 -20.77 29.66 8.35
CA SER A 117 -20.79 30.74 9.34
C SER A 117 -19.47 30.83 10.11
N ASN A 118 -18.86 29.69 10.41
CA ASN A 118 -17.65 29.56 11.23
C ASN A 118 -16.36 29.65 10.40
N PHE A 119 -16.41 30.23 9.19
CA PHE A 119 -15.25 30.31 8.28
C PHE A 119 -14.01 30.94 8.93
N ASP A 120 -14.20 31.97 9.76
CA ASP A 120 -13.07 32.69 10.37
C ASP A 120 -12.26 31.82 11.35
N VAL A 121 -12.89 30.83 11.99
CA VAL A 121 -12.19 29.82 12.80
C VAL A 121 -11.66 28.68 11.93
N LEU A 122 -12.48 28.21 10.97
CA LEU A 122 -12.11 27.08 10.10
C LEU A 122 -10.88 27.37 9.23
N LYS A 123 -10.74 28.61 8.72
CA LYS A 123 -9.63 29.01 7.83
C LYS A 123 -8.25 28.78 8.48
N ASN A 124 -8.16 28.89 9.81
CA ASN A 124 -6.91 28.68 10.56
C ASN A 124 -6.50 27.20 10.58
N ARG A 125 -7.45 26.27 10.40
CA ARG A 125 -7.22 24.82 10.47
C ARG A 125 -7.13 24.14 9.11
N VAL A 126 -7.86 24.64 8.10
CA VAL A 126 -7.88 24.01 6.77
C VAL A 126 -6.73 24.46 5.86
N GLY A 127 -6.00 25.52 6.22
CA GLY A 127 -5.02 26.18 5.34
C GLY A 127 -4.02 25.20 4.72
N GLN A 128 -3.40 24.32 5.51
CA GLN A 128 -2.44 23.34 5.00
C GLN A 128 -3.06 22.37 3.97
N ALA A 129 -4.28 21.90 4.23
CA ALA A 129 -4.99 21.00 3.33
C ALA A 129 -5.35 21.71 2.02
N VAL A 130 -5.84 22.95 2.07
CA VAL A 130 -6.15 23.74 0.87
C VAL A 130 -4.89 24.04 0.06
N GLN A 131 -3.79 24.42 0.71
CA GLN A 131 -2.50 24.65 0.06
C GLN A 131 -2.03 23.42 -0.72
N LEU A 132 -2.08 22.24 -0.10
CA LEU A 132 -1.69 21.01 -0.77
C LEU A 132 -2.70 20.64 -1.87
N GLY A 133 -4.00 20.68 -1.60
CA GLY A 133 -5.03 20.39 -2.58
C GLY A 133 -4.91 21.27 -3.82
N PHE A 134 -4.60 22.56 -3.67
CA PHE A 134 -4.33 23.47 -4.78
C PHE A 134 -2.99 23.17 -5.46
N ALA A 135 -1.94 22.86 -4.71
CA ALA A 135 -0.65 22.45 -5.26
C ALA A 135 -0.78 21.21 -6.17
N LEU A 136 -1.68 20.28 -5.84
CA LEU A 136 -1.95 19.07 -6.61
C LEU A 136 -2.98 19.29 -7.73
N SER A 137 -3.83 20.33 -7.65
CA SER A 137 -4.85 20.62 -8.66
C SER A 137 -4.31 21.40 -9.87
N SER A 138 -5.08 21.43 -10.97
CA SER A 138 -4.80 22.31 -12.10
C SER A 138 -5.30 23.74 -11.83
N ASP A 139 -4.64 24.74 -12.41
CA ASP A 139 -5.04 26.14 -12.22
C ASP A 139 -6.46 26.41 -12.73
N ILE A 140 -6.86 25.79 -13.84
CA ILE A 140 -8.22 25.91 -14.40
C ILE A 140 -9.26 25.41 -13.38
N TRP A 141 -8.99 24.28 -12.72
CA TRP A 141 -9.90 23.72 -11.72
C TRP A 141 -10.04 24.65 -10.51
N ILE A 142 -8.94 25.23 -10.04
CA ILE A 142 -8.92 26.18 -8.93
C ILE A 142 -9.72 27.44 -9.28
N THR A 143 -9.45 28.04 -10.44
CA THR A 143 -10.17 29.23 -10.92
C THR A 143 -11.66 28.99 -11.05
N ASN A 144 -12.07 27.82 -11.56
CA ASN A 144 -13.48 27.45 -11.65
C ASN A 144 -14.17 27.39 -10.29
N ILE A 145 -13.48 26.96 -9.23
CA ILE A 145 -14.02 26.96 -7.86
C ILE A 145 -14.10 28.37 -7.31
N MET A 146 -13.03 29.16 -7.44
CA MET A 146 -13.01 30.55 -6.96
C MET A 146 -14.17 31.37 -7.55
N ASN A 147 -14.47 31.17 -8.83
CA ASN A 147 -15.58 31.85 -9.52
C ASN A 147 -16.98 31.48 -8.97
N THR A 148 -17.13 30.38 -8.25
CA THR A 148 -18.41 30.00 -7.62
C THR A 148 -18.64 30.68 -6.27
N ILE A 149 -17.60 31.26 -5.68
CA ILE A 149 -17.64 31.89 -4.36
C ILE A 149 -17.92 33.38 -4.53
N LYS A 150 -18.91 33.91 -3.79
CA LYS A 150 -19.27 35.33 -3.85
C LYS A 150 -18.51 36.18 -2.83
N ASN A 151 -18.16 35.61 -1.68
CA ASN A 151 -17.53 36.34 -0.58
C ASN A 151 -16.05 36.65 -0.90
N LYS A 152 -15.72 37.93 -1.06
CA LYS A 152 -14.36 38.39 -1.38
C LYS A 152 -13.33 38.00 -0.31
N ARG A 153 -13.69 37.99 0.98
CA ARG A 153 -12.76 37.60 2.07
C ARG A 153 -12.31 36.15 1.91
N VAL A 154 -13.25 35.27 1.57
CA VAL A 154 -12.96 33.85 1.31
C VAL A 154 -12.08 33.69 0.07
N ILE A 155 -12.36 34.44 -1.01
CA ILE A 155 -11.53 34.42 -2.23
C ILE A 155 -10.10 34.82 -1.91
N TYR A 156 -9.88 35.93 -1.19
CA TYR A 156 -8.54 36.37 -0.80
C TYR A 156 -7.80 35.31 0.05
N PHE A 157 -8.50 34.65 0.98
CA PHE A 157 -7.93 33.53 1.72
C PHE A 157 -7.48 32.41 0.79
N LEU A 158 -8.35 31.95 -0.11
CA LEU A 158 -8.03 30.86 -1.04
C LEU A 158 -6.88 31.23 -2.00
N GLU A 159 -6.84 32.46 -2.50
CA GLU A 159 -5.73 32.96 -3.31
C GLU A 159 -4.40 32.92 -2.55
N SER A 160 -4.39 33.32 -1.27
CA SER A 160 -3.19 33.24 -0.44
C SER A 160 -2.73 31.79 -0.15
N GLN A 161 -3.60 30.79 -0.32
CA GLN A 161 -3.21 29.38 -0.21
C GLN A 161 -2.48 28.87 -1.46
N LYS A 162 -2.45 29.61 -2.58
CA LYS A 162 -1.69 29.24 -3.78
C LYS A 162 -0.20 29.58 -3.61
N LEU A 163 0.54 28.71 -2.94
CA LEU A 163 1.96 28.95 -2.65
C LEU A 163 2.87 28.68 -3.87
N GLU A 164 3.69 29.68 -4.23
CA GLU A 164 4.59 29.60 -5.39
C GLU A 164 5.64 28.48 -5.29
N LYS A 165 6.09 28.15 -4.08
CA LYS A 165 7.05 27.06 -3.84
C LYS A 165 6.60 25.71 -4.43
N TYR A 166 5.29 25.50 -4.54
CA TYR A 166 4.71 24.27 -5.10
C TYR A 166 4.65 24.26 -6.64
N ARG A 167 5.17 25.27 -7.33
CA ARG A 167 5.45 25.14 -8.77
C ARG A 167 6.52 24.08 -9.03
N ASP A 168 7.48 23.92 -8.11
CA ASP A 168 8.49 22.87 -8.14
C ASP A 168 7.89 21.50 -7.75
N VAL A 169 8.08 20.49 -8.61
CA VAL A 169 7.66 19.10 -8.40
C VAL A 169 8.26 18.51 -7.12
N ARG A 170 9.52 18.83 -6.79
CA ARG A 170 10.21 18.33 -5.60
C ARG A 170 9.53 18.82 -4.33
N ASN A 171 9.21 20.11 -4.29
CA ASN A 171 8.49 20.72 -3.16
C ASN A 171 7.08 20.16 -3.03
N ARG A 172 6.37 19.91 -4.14
CA ARG A 172 5.07 19.24 -4.12
C ARG A 172 5.14 17.84 -3.56
N ARG A 173 6.09 17.03 -4.04
CA ARG A 173 6.34 15.68 -3.52
C ARG A 173 6.63 15.70 -2.03
N THR A 174 7.56 16.54 -1.58
CA THR A 174 7.88 16.66 -0.14
C THR A 174 6.68 17.14 0.67
N GLY A 175 5.91 18.10 0.16
CA GLY A 175 4.68 18.60 0.78
C GLY A 175 3.65 17.48 0.96
N ASN A 176 3.38 16.72 -0.11
CA ASN A 176 2.43 15.60 -0.09
C ASN A 176 2.85 14.52 0.93
N VAL A 177 4.11 14.11 0.91
CA VAL A 177 4.62 13.10 1.86
C VAL A 177 4.54 13.60 3.31
N LYS A 178 4.94 14.85 3.58
CA LYS A 178 4.87 15.42 4.94
C LYS A 178 3.44 15.55 5.44
N PHE A 179 2.52 15.95 4.57
CA PHE A 179 1.10 16.04 4.91
C PHE A 179 0.50 14.65 5.16
N ALA A 180 0.75 13.68 4.28
CA ALA A 180 0.29 12.30 4.45
C ALA A 180 0.71 11.69 5.79
N LYS A 181 1.94 11.98 6.24
CA LYS A 181 2.44 11.53 7.56
C LYS A 181 1.63 12.03 8.75
N GLN A 182 0.95 13.18 8.64
CA GLN A 182 0.10 13.68 9.71
C GLN A 182 -1.15 12.80 9.93
N PHE A 183 -1.52 11.99 8.92
CA PHE A 183 -2.71 11.13 8.94
C PHE A 183 -2.35 9.64 8.84
N GLU A 184 -1.07 9.27 9.03
CA GLU A 184 -0.58 7.89 8.84
C GLU A 184 -1.28 6.88 9.77
N SER A 185 -1.67 7.31 10.97
CA SER A 185 -2.39 6.48 11.95
C SER A 185 -3.91 6.40 11.71
N LEU A 186 -4.45 7.12 10.72
CA LEU A 186 -5.89 7.26 10.53
C LEU A 186 -6.37 6.45 9.32
N ASN A 187 -7.46 5.72 9.50
CA ASN A 187 -8.12 4.99 8.42
C ASN A 187 -9.18 5.87 7.75
N TYR A 188 -8.86 6.41 6.57
CA TYR A 188 -9.78 7.22 5.77
C TYR A 188 -9.91 6.71 4.32
N TYR A 189 -9.41 5.51 4.03
CA TYR A 189 -9.34 4.98 2.68
C TYR A 189 -10.71 4.48 2.19
N THR A 190 -11.03 4.81 0.96
CA THR A 190 -12.26 4.37 0.26
C THR A 190 -11.98 4.30 -1.24
N ALA A 191 -12.81 3.58 -1.99
CA ALA A 191 -12.67 3.44 -3.43
C ALA A 191 -14.03 3.34 -4.14
N GLU A 192 -14.00 3.39 -5.46
CA GLU A 192 -15.16 3.12 -6.30
C GLU A 192 -14.89 1.89 -7.16
N PHE A 193 -15.78 0.90 -7.09
CA PHE A 193 -15.70 -0.28 -7.96
C PHE A 193 -16.16 0.07 -9.39
N PRO A 194 -15.36 -0.27 -10.41
CA PRO A 194 -15.68 0.07 -11.80
C PRO A 194 -16.84 -0.77 -12.33
N LYS A 195 -17.71 -0.14 -13.13
CA LYS A 195 -18.83 -0.80 -13.82
C LYS A 195 -18.66 -0.92 -15.33
N THR A 196 -17.72 -0.16 -15.89
CA THR A 196 -17.45 -0.10 -17.34
C THR A 196 -15.95 -0.11 -17.58
N VAL A 197 -15.52 -0.55 -18.77
CA VAL A 197 -14.09 -0.68 -19.12
C VAL A 197 -13.36 0.66 -18.99
N GLY A 198 -14.00 1.76 -19.43
CA GLY A 198 -13.44 3.10 -19.28
C GLY A 198 -13.24 3.49 -17.82
N ARG A 199 -14.17 3.11 -16.92
CA ARG A 199 -14.04 3.36 -15.48
C ARG A 199 -13.00 2.46 -14.84
N LEU A 200 -12.83 1.22 -15.29
CA LEU A 200 -11.81 0.30 -14.79
C LEU A 200 -10.41 0.89 -14.94
N LYS A 201 -10.06 1.40 -16.13
CA LYS A 201 -8.75 2.03 -16.39
C LYS A 201 -8.47 3.23 -15.49
N ILE A 202 -9.52 3.99 -15.18
CA ILE A 202 -9.41 5.20 -14.35
C ILE A 202 -9.35 4.86 -12.86
N LEU A 203 -10.10 3.85 -12.41
CA LEU A 203 -10.31 3.55 -10.99
C LEU A 203 -9.37 2.48 -10.44
N ALA A 204 -8.78 1.65 -11.30
CA ALA A 204 -7.90 0.55 -10.88
C ALA A 204 -6.75 0.99 -9.95
N PRO A 205 -6.02 2.11 -10.20
CA PRO A 205 -4.96 2.54 -9.28
C PRO A 205 -5.48 2.83 -7.86
N SER A 206 -6.57 3.59 -7.76
CA SER A 206 -7.18 3.91 -6.47
C SER A 206 -7.77 2.69 -5.76
N LEU A 207 -8.38 1.77 -6.53
CA LEU A 207 -8.95 0.55 -6.00
C LEU A 207 -7.85 -0.40 -5.51
N LYS A 208 -6.74 -0.53 -6.24
CA LYS A 208 -5.56 -1.30 -5.85
C LYS A 208 -4.99 -0.79 -4.53
N SER A 209 -4.70 0.51 -4.42
CA SER A 209 -4.17 1.12 -3.20
C SER A 209 -5.11 0.90 -2.01
N PHE A 210 -6.41 1.05 -2.22
CA PHE A 210 -7.44 0.78 -1.22
C PHE A 210 -7.43 -0.69 -0.76
N LEU A 211 -7.45 -1.64 -1.69
CA LEU A 211 -7.49 -3.07 -1.35
C LEU A 211 -6.21 -3.51 -0.62
N PHE A 212 -5.04 -3.03 -1.05
CA PHE A 212 -3.78 -3.30 -0.34
C PHE A 212 -3.81 -2.76 1.08
N TYR A 213 -4.17 -1.50 1.28
CA TYR A 213 -4.25 -0.90 2.60
C TYR A 213 -5.10 -1.75 3.56
N ARG A 214 -6.26 -2.22 3.09
CA ARG A 214 -7.16 -3.05 3.89
C ARG A 214 -6.57 -4.43 4.20
N SER A 215 -5.88 -5.04 3.24
CA SER A 215 -5.24 -6.34 3.44
C SER A 215 -4.10 -6.28 4.46
N GLU A 216 -3.28 -5.21 4.45
CA GLU A 216 -2.15 -5.04 5.37
C GLU A 216 -2.62 -4.79 6.82
N HIS A 217 -3.73 -4.09 6.98
CA HIS A 217 -4.31 -3.75 8.28
C HIS A 217 -5.32 -4.80 8.79
N LYS A 218 -5.55 -5.89 8.06
CA LYS A 218 -6.48 -6.98 8.42
C LYS A 218 -7.88 -6.49 8.81
N LEU A 219 -8.41 -5.52 8.05
CA LEU A 219 -9.74 -4.94 8.29
C LEU A 219 -10.87 -5.88 7.87
N ASN A 220 -12.09 -5.67 8.39
CA ASN A 220 -13.28 -6.44 7.99
C ASN A 220 -13.65 -6.16 6.53
N ASN A 221 -13.69 -7.16 5.65
CA ASN A 221 -13.97 -6.98 4.23
C ASN A 221 -15.35 -7.50 3.78
N GLU A 222 -16.23 -7.88 4.71
CA GLU A 222 -17.55 -8.45 4.39
C GLU A 222 -18.40 -7.55 3.48
N SER A 223 -18.40 -6.24 3.73
CA SER A 223 -19.12 -5.25 2.92
C SER A 223 -18.61 -5.16 1.46
N LEU A 224 -17.38 -5.63 1.20
CA LEU A 224 -16.77 -5.59 -0.14
C LEU A 224 -17.13 -6.82 -0.98
N TYR A 225 -17.55 -7.92 -0.36
CA TYR A 225 -17.73 -9.21 -1.04
C TYR A 225 -18.77 -9.15 -2.16
N ALA A 226 -19.90 -8.47 -1.94
CA ALA A 226 -20.90 -8.26 -2.99
C ALA A 226 -20.32 -7.54 -4.22
N HIS A 227 -19.41 -6.59 -4.01
CA HIS A 227 -18.84 -5.78 -5.08
C HIS A 227 -17.69 -6.46 -5.79
N ILE A 228 -16.90 -7.24 -5.03
CA ILE A 228 -15.91 -8.15 -5.59
C ILE A 228 -16.61 -9.17 -6.49
N LYS A 229 -17.73 -9.75 -6.04
CA LYS A 229 -18.52 -10.68 -6.87
C LYS A 229 -19.00 -10.02 -8.17
N GLN A 230 -19.61 -8.84 -8.08
CA GLN A 230 -20.05 -8.07 -9.26
C GLN A 230 -18.90 -7.71 -10.21
N LEU A 231 -17.73 -7.37 -9.66
CA LEU A 231 -16.51 -7.10 -10.43
C LEU A 231 -16.07 -8.34 -11.21
N LEU A 232 -16.06 -9.51 -10.57
CA LEU A 232 -15.64 -10.79 -11.16
C LEU A 232 -16.62 -11.31 -12.22
N GLU A 233 -17.90 -11.02 -12.08
CA GLU A 233 -18.95 -11.45 -13.02
C GLU A 233 -18.99 -10.60 -14.30
N ASN A 234 -18.33 -9.44 -14.32
CA ASN A 234 -18.35 -8.53 -15.46
C ASN A 234 -17.40 -8.99 -16.59
N ASP A 235 -17.96 -9.70 -17.58
CA ASP A 235 -17.24 -10.26 -18.72
C ASP A 235 -16.55 -9.22 -19.61
N ALA A 236 -17.06 -7.98 -19.67
CA ALA A 236 -16.44 -6.89 -20.41
C ALA A 236 -15.02 -6.55 -19.90
N PHE A 237 -14.66 -6.98 -18.68
CA PHE A 237 -13.35 -6.74 -18.09
C PHE A 237 -12.30 -7.80 -18.44
N TYR A 238 -12.70 -8.96 -18.96
CA TYR A 238 -11.82 -10.13 -19.05
C TYR A 238 -10.60 -9.94 -19.96
N SER A 239 -10.67 -9.00 -20.90
CA SER A 239 -9.57 -8.66 -21.81
C SER A 239 -8.69 -7.50 -21.32
N GLN A 240 -8.91 -6.98 -20.10
CA GLN A 240 -8.22 -5.79 -19.60
C GLN A 240 -7.11 -6.18 -18.60
N LYS A 241 -5.91 -5.62 -18.77
CA LYS A 241 -4.76 -5.86 -17.87
C LYS A 241 -5.09 -5.45 -16.42
N GLU A 242 -5.78 -4.32 -16.25
CA GLU A 242 -6.18 -3.79 -14.95
C GLU A 242 -7.11 -4.75 -14.18
N PHE A 243 -7.91 -5.54 -14.91
CA PHE A 243 -8.76 -6.55 -14.29
C PHE A 243 -7.94 -7.74 -13.77
N ILE A 244 -6.97 -8.22 -14.55
CA ILE A 244 -6.05 -9.30 -14.12
C ILE A 244 -5.29 -8.86 -12.86
N GLU A 245 -4.85 -7.61 -12.80
CA GLU A 245 -4.17 -7.06 -11.64
C GLU A 245 -5.03 -7.08 -10.37
N LEU A 246 -6.28 -6.60 -10.48
CA LEU A 246 -7.23 -6.63 -9.36
C LEU A 246 -7.56 -8.07 -8.95
N MET A 247 -7.74 -8.98 -9.92
CA MET A 247 -7.94 -10.40 -9.64
C MET A 247 -6.77 -11.00 -8.88
N LEU A 248 -5.53 -10.76 -9.31
CA LEU A 248 -4.33 -11.27 -8.66
C LEU A 248 -4.24 -10.79 -7.20
N LEU A 249 -4.47 -9.49 -6.98
CA LEU A 249 -4.49 -8.91 -5.63
C LEU A 249 -5.56 -9.59 -4.76
N ILE A 250 -6.80 -9.66 -5.24
CA ILE A 250 -7.92 -10.25 -4.51
C ILE A 250 -7.61 -11.72 -4.17
N GLY A 251 -7.15 -12.50 -5.15
CA GLY A 251 -6.87 -13.92 -4.95
C GLY A 251 -5.70 -14.21 -4.01
N LEU A 252 -4.71 -13.32 -3.93
CA LEU A 252 -3.59 -13.45 -2.99
C LEU A 252 -3.97 -13.02 -1.56
N TYR A 253 -4.73 -11.94 -1.40
CA TYR A 253 -4.84 -11.24 -0.12
C TYR A 253 -6.21 -11.31 0.58
N TYR A 254 -7.28 -11.71 -0.11
CA TYR A 254 -8.63 -11.70 0.45
C TYR A 254 -9.15 -13.11 0.68
N ASP A 255 -9.61 -13.38 1.91
CA ASP A 255 -10.29 -14.62 2.25
C ASP A 255 -11.74 -14.58 1.74
N LEU A 256 -11.96 -15.15 0.56
CA LEU A 256 -13.24 -15.09 -0.14
C LEU A 256 -14.21 -16.15 0.40
N PRO A 257 -15.49 -15.83 0.63
CA PRO A 257 -16.54 -16.82 0.87
C PRO A 257 -16.65 -17.85 -0.26
N GLU A 258 -17.11 -19.07 0.06
CA GLU A 258 -17.18 -20.20 -0.89
C GLU A 258 -17.90 -19.85 -2.19
N ASP A 259 -19.03 -19.14 -2.12
CA ASP A 259 -19.81 -18.75 -3.31
C ASP A 259 -19.03 -17.79 -4.22
N ILE A 260 -18.16 -16.95 -3.66
CA ILE A 260 -17.30 -16.03 -4.41
C ILE A 260 -16.06 -16.76 -4.92
N GLN A 261 -15.53 -17.74 -4.21
CA GLN A 261 -14.43 -18.57 -4.70
C GLN A 261 -14.83 -19.33 -5.97
N GLU A 262 -16.05 -19.86 -6.03
CA GLU A 262 -16.58 -20.52 -7.22
C GLU A 262 -16.66 -19.56 -8.42
N VAL A 263 -17.18 -18.35 -8.20
CA VAL A 263 -17.22 -17.29 -9.21
C VAL A 263 -15.81 -16.92 -9.66
N TYR A 264 -14.89 -16.73 -8.72
CA TYR A 264 -13.49 -16.39 -9.01
C TYR A 264 -12.83 -17.47 -9.88
N LYS A 265 -12.94 -18.74 -9.51
CA LYS A 265 -12.38 -19.89 -10.27
C LYS A 265 -12.92 -19.91 -11.71
N LYS A 266 -14.24 -19.77 -11.85
CA LYS A 266 -14.91 -19.73 -13.16
C LYS A 266 -14.43 -18.55 -13.99
N THR A 267 -14.35 -17.36 -13.39
CA THR A 267 -13.90 -16.13 -14.04
C THR A 267 -12.45 -16.24 -14.47
N LEU A 268 -11.52 -16.63 -13.58
CA LEU A 268 -10.11 -16.81 -13.90
C LEU A 268 -9.92 -17.77 -15.07
N ASN A 269 -10.68 -18.87 -15.07
CA ASN A 269 -10.64 -19.83 -16.17
C ASN A 269 -11.11 -19.26 -17.52
N LYS A 270 -12.07 -18.33 -17.52
CA LYS A 270 -12.50 -17.62 -18.73
C LYS A 270 -11.48 -16.57 -19.16
N VAL A 271 -10.92 -15.82 -18.22
CA VAL A 271 -9.89 -14.80 -18.49
C VAL A 271 -8.67 -15.44 -19.14
N ARG A 272 -8.20 -16.57 -18.62
CA ARG A 272 -7.10 -17.38 -19.19
C ARG A 272 -7.28 -17.75 -20.66
N SER A 273 -8.52 -17.98 -21.10
CA SER A 273 -8.82 -18.34 -22.49
C SER A 273 -9.22 -17.15 -23.37
N THR A 274 -9.63 -16.02 -22.78
CA THR A 274 -10.17 -14.87 -23.52
C THR A 274 -9.10 -13.81 -23.79
N HIS A 275 -8.16 -13.64 -22.86
CA HIS A 275 -7.11 -12.64 -22.97
C HIS A 275 -5.97 -13.17 -23.86
N GLN A 276 -5.70 -12.47 -24.97
CA GLN A 276 -4.77 -12.90 -26.03
C GLN A 276 -3.37 -13.25 -25.49
N ASP A 277 -2.86 -12.46 -24.53
CA ASP A 277 -1.54 -12.65 -23.93
C ASP A 277 -1.63 -12.80 -22.39
N PHE A 278 -2.54 -13.68 -21.93
CA PHE A 278 -2.80 -13.84 -20.49
C PHE A 278 -1.53 -14.10 -19.67
N ASP A 279 -0.70 -15.05 -20.10
CA ASP A 279 0.48 -15.47 -19.35
C ASP A 279 1.46 -14.29 -19.18
N GLU A 280 1.79 -13.58 -20.26
CA GLU A 280 2.69 -12.43 -20.21
C GLU A 280 2.14 -11.33 -19.30
N ALA A 281 0.84 -11.03 -19.40
CA ALA A 281 0.18 -10.03 -18.57
C ALA A 281 0.19 -10.42 -17.09
N PHE A 282 -0.13 -11.67 -16.79
CA PHE A 282 -0.17 -12.22 -15.43
C PHE A 282 1.22 -12.20 -14.79
N PHE A 283 2.24 -12.76 -15.45
CA PHE A 283 3.58 -12.85 -14.88
C PHE A 283 4.24 -11.48 -14.74
N SER A 284 3.98 -10.54 -15.66
CA SER A 284 4.44 -9.15 -15.51
C SER A 284 3.83 -8.50 -14.27
N LEU A 285 2.52 -8.66 -14.06
CA LEU A 285 1.83 -8.13 -12.87
C LEU A 285 2.31 -8.81 -11.57
N LEU A 286 2.60 -10.10 -11.62
CA LEU A 286 3.16 -10.83 -10.48
C LEU A 286 4.58 -10.35 -10.15
N GLU A 287 5.46 -10.15 -11.14
CA GLU A 287 6.79 -9.58 -10.94
C GLU A 287 6.68 -8.18 -10.32
N GLU A 288 5.84 -7.30 -10.87
CA GLU A 288 5.58 -5.96 -10.33
C GLU A 288 5.12 -6.01 -8.86
N MET A 289 4.27 -6.99 -8.51
CA MET A 289 3.80 -7.17 -7.13
C MET A 289 4.88 -7.73 -6.21
N GLN A 290 5.71 -8.66 -6.67
CA GLN A 290 6.85 -9.22 -5.93
C GLN A 290 7.95 -8.19 -5.66
N ASP A 291 8.19 -7.28 -6.59
CA ASP A 291 9.16 -6.18 -6.47
C ASP A 291 8.62 -5.01 -5.61
N SER A 292 7.32 -5.02 -5.30
CA SER A 292 6.68 -4.02 -4.46
C SER A 292 7.10 -4.16 -2.98
N LYS A 293 6.65 -3.21 -2.15
CA LYS A 293 6.87 -3.29 -0.69
C LYS A 293 6.00 -4.36 -0.02
N HIS A 294 4.97 -4.85 -0.72
CA HIS A 294 3.99 -5.77 -0.17
C HIS A 294 4.54 -7.20 -0.22
N VAL A 295 4.48 -7.90 0.92
CA VAL A 295 5.01 -9.25 1.04
C VAL A 295 3.96 -10.25 0.51
N ILE A 296 4.37 -11.12 -0.41
CA ILE A 296 3.61 -12.30 -0.81
C ILE A 296 4.10 -13.48 0.02
N SER A 297 3.33 -13.85 1.05
CA SER A 297 3.67 -14.98 1.93
C SER A 297 3.31 -16.33 1.28
N ALA A 298 3.82 -17.43 1.85
CA ALA A 298 3.40 -18.78 1.48
C ALA A 298 1.88 -19.00 1.67
N GLU A 299 1.28 -18.36 2.68
CA GLU A 299 -0.17 -18.39 2.90
C GLU A 299 -0.94 -17.70 1.77
N ASN A 300 -0.47 -16.52 1.32
CA ASN A 300 -1.08 -15.82 0.18
C ASN A 300 -0.99 -16.67 -1.10
N GLN A 301 0.16 -17.31 -1.33
CA GLN A 301 0.35 -18.20 -2.48
C GLN A 301 -0.56 -19.43 -2.41
N LYS A 302 -0.69 -20.03 -1.22
CA LYS A 302 -1.60 -21.17 -1.01
C LYS A 302 -3.05 -20.78 -1.27
N ARG A 303 -3.50 -19.65 -0.73
CA ARG A 303 -4.84 -19.10 -0.98
C ARG A 303 -5.11 -18.93 -2.47
N PHE A 304 -4.18 -18.30 -3.19
CA PHE A 304 -4.32 -18.12 -4.63
C PHE A 304 -4.30 -19.47 -5.37
N SER A 305 -3.46 -20.42 -4.96
CA SER A 305 -3.39 -21.77 -5.54
C SER A 305 -4.71 -22.54 -5.44
N GLU A 306 -5.44 -22.37 -4.34
CA GLU A 306 -6.77 -22.99 -4.14
C GLU A 306 -7.83 -22.42 -5.10
N LEU A 307 -7.61 -21.20 -5.61
CA LEU A 307 -8.48 -20.52 -6.60
C LEU A 307 -8.10 -20.82 -8.05
N VAL A 308 -6.99 -21.52 -8.29
CA VAL A 308 -6.50 -21.84 -9.64
C VAL A 308 -6.89 -23.27 -10.01
N ASP A 309 -7.58 -23.42 -11.15
CA ASP A 309 -7.75 -24.72 -11.77
C ASP A 309 -6.42 -25.19 -12.37
N LYS A 310 -5.79 -26.15 -11.68
CA LYS A 310 -4.50 -26.76 -12.00
C LYS A 310 -4.61 -27.89 -13.02
N THR A 311 -5.79 -28.26 -13.48
CA THR A 311 -5.98 -29.34 -14.48
C THR A 311 -5.66 -28.87 -15.90
N LYS A 312 -5.72 -27.56 -16.15
CA LYS A 312 -5.34 -26.95 -17.43
C LYS A 312 -3.85 -27.13 -17.74
N LYS A 313 -3.55 -27.26 -19.03
CA LYS A 313 -2.18 -27.40 -19.56
C LYS A 313 -1.65 -26.06 -20.06
N ASP A 314 -1.65 -25.05 -19.19
CA ASP A 314 -1.08 -23.73 -19.48
C ASP A 314 0.04 -23.38 -18.50
N GLU A 315 0.61 -22.19 -18.65
CA GLU A 315 1.79 -21.79 -17.89
C GLU A 315 1.46 -21.45 -16.43
N LEU A 316 0.34 -20.77 -16.19
CA LEU A 316 -0.14 -20.51 -14.84
C LEU A 316 -0.30 -21.81 -14.03
N SER A 317 -0.92 -22.85 -14.59
CA SER A 317 -1.10 -24.12 -13.88
C SER A 317 0.22 -24.82 -13.55
N LYS A 318 1.23 -24.74 -14.42
CA LYS A 318 2.56 -25.30 -14.13
C LYS A 318 3.23 -24.53 -12.99
N TYR A 319 3.26 -23.19 -13.09
CA TYR A 319 3.87 -22.33 -12.09
C TYR A 319 3.30 -22.56 -10.70
N ILE A 320 1.97 -22.61 -10.59
CA ILE A 320 1.30 -22.82 -9.29
C ILE A 320 1.57 -24.21 -8.74
N LYS A 321 1.63 -25.26 -9.57
CA LYS A 321 2.04 -26.61 -9.10
C LYS A 321 3.46 -26.62 -8.57
N THR A 322 4.38 -25.92 -9.22
CA THR A 322 5.76 -25.78 -8.73
C THR A 322 5.79 -25.07 -7.38
N LEU A 323 5.05 -23.97 -7.23
CA LEU A 323 4.93 -23.27 -5.94
C LEU A 323 4.26 -24.12 -4.85
N ASP A 324 3.27 -24.95 -5.19
CA ASP A 324 2.64 -25.86 -4.23
C ASP A 324 3.65 -26.84 -3.64
N ILE A 325 4.52 -27.43 -4.48
CA ILE A 325 5.58 -28.36 -4.01
C ILE A 325 6.55 -27.62 -3.10
N ILE A 326 7.02 -26.44 -3.52
CA ILE A 326 7.96 -25.62 -2.75
C ILE A 326 7.37 -25.22 -1.39
N ASN A 327 6.10 -24.80 -1.36
CA ASN A 327 5.44 -24.36 -0.14
C ASN A 327 5.08 -25.52 0.79
N ALA A 328 4.73 -26.69 0.25
CA ALA A 328 4.37 -27.87 1.03
C ALA A 328 5.58 -28.54 1.70
N ASN A 329 6.66 -28.73 0.94
CA ASN A 329 7.85 -29.46 1.42
C ASN A 329 8.89 -28.52 2.05
N GLY A 330 8.82 -27.22 1.75
CA GLY A 330 9.81 -26.23 2.14
C GLY A 330 10.90 -26.09 1.07
N TYR A 331 11.35 -24.85 0.85
CA TYR A 331 12.30 -24.52 -0.24
C TYR A 331 13.69 -25.16 -0.07
N GLU A 332 14.00 -25.73 1.10
CA GLU A 332 15.26 -26.42 1.41
C GLU A 332 15.23 -27.91 1.07
N ASP A 333 14.03 -28.48 0.89
CA ASP A 333 13.85 -29.90 0.56
C ASP A 333 14.32 -30.23 -0.86
N GLU A 334 14.88 -31.42 -1.05
CA GLU A 334 15.40 -31.87 -2.35
C GLU A 334 14.32 -31.86 -3.44
N SER A 335 13.10 -32.29 -3.10
CA SER A 335 12.00 -32.32 -4.08
C SER A 335 11.53 -30.92 -4.49
N ALA A 336 11.61 -29.93 -3.59
CA ALA A 336 11.31 -28.54 -3.89
C ALA A 336 12.38 -27.92 -4.80
N ILE A 337 13.66 -28.21 -4.51
CA ILE A 337 14.80 -27.78 -5.33
C ILE A 337 14.70 -28.37 -6.75
N ASP A 338 14.37 -29.65 -6.85
CA ASP A 338 14.19 -30.33 -8.14
C ASP A 338 12.98 -29.77 -8.91
N ALA A 339 11.84 -29.54 -8.25
CA ALA A 339 10.68 -28.92 -8.88
C ALA A 339 10.99 -27.50 -9.41
N ALA A 340 11.76 -26.71 -8.67
CA ALA A 340 12.21 -25.39 -9.12
C ALA A 340 13.18 -25.49 -10.30
N ARG A 341 14.09 -26.47 -10.30
CA ARG A 341 15.04 -26.73 -11.38
C ARG A 341 14.31 -27.13 -12.67
N ASP A 342 13.39 -28.07 -12.58
CA ASP A 342 12.64 -28.60 -13.72
C ASP A 342 11.79 -27.51 -14.36
N TYR A 343 11.13 -26.67 -13.55
CA TYR A 343 10.43 -25.50 -14.06
C TYR A 343 11.40 -24.53 -14.72
N TYR A 344 12.50 -24.17 -14.05
CA TYR A 344 13.46 -23.19 -14.56
C TYR A 344 14.02 -23.55 -15.94
N TYR A 345 14.40 -24.81 -16.15
CA TYR A 345 14.97 -25.28 -17.41
C TYR A 345 13.98 -25.45 -18.56
N GLN A 346 12.67 -25.44 -18.29
CA GLN A 346 11.64 -25.43 -19.32
C GLN A 346 11.45 -24.03 -19.96
N HIS A 347 12.04 -22.99 -19.39
CA HIS A 347 11.92 -21.62 -19.88
C HIS A 347 13.29 -20.98 -20.17
N ALA A 348 13.29 -19.95 -21.02
CA ALA A 348 14.48 -19.15 -21.22
C ALA A 348 14.93 -18.50 -19.90
N GLY A 349 16.24 -18.46 -19.61
CA GLY A 349 16.74 -17.96 -18.33
C GLY A 349 16.38 -16.51 -17.98
N LEU A 350 16.08 -15.68 -19.00
CA LEU A 350 15.64 -14.29 -18.85
C LEU A 350 14.12 -14.08 -18.94
N SER A 351 13.36 -15.17 -19.13
CA SER A 351 11.90 -15.14 -19.20
C SER A 351 11.28 -14.58 -17.92
N ILE A 352 10.09 -13.97 -18.05
CA ILE A 352 9.35 -13.40 -16.93
C ILE A 352 8.92 -14.49 -15.93
N GLN A 353 8.57 -15.68 -16.42
CA GLN A 353 8.25 -16.87 -15.63
C GLN A 353 9.39 -17.23 -14.67
N ASN A 354 10.61 -17.32 -15.20
CA ASN A 354 11.80 -17.61 -14.41
C ASN A 354 12.16 -16.48 -13.45
N ARG A 355 11.86 -15.22 -13.77
CA ARG A 355 11.99 -14.11 -12.81
C ARG A 355 11.01 -14.27 -11.66
N CYS A 356 9.74 -14.56 -11.92
CA CYS A 356 8.74 -14.77 -10.87
C CYS A 356 9.09 -15.95 -9.95
N LEU A 357 9.66 -17.05 -10.49
CA LEU A 357 10.16 -18.16 -9.67
C LEU A 357 11.35 -17.73 -8.80
N ARG A 358 12.34 -17.04 -9.37
CA ARG A 358 13.49 -16.51 -8.62
C ARG A 358 13.05 -15.60 -7.48
N ASN A 359 12.13 -14.69 -7.76
CA ASN A 359 11.58 -13.76 -6.77
C ASN A 359 10.84 -14.49 -5.65
N ALA A 360 10.07 -15.54 -5.97
CA ALA A 360 9.39 -16.36 -4.96
C ALA A 360 10.37 -17.10 -4.04
N ILE A 361 11.45 -17.68 -4.58
CA ILE A 361 12.50 -18.31 -3.77
C ILE A 361 13.26 -17.25 -2.95
N PHE A 362 13.64 -16.13 -3.56
CA PHE A 362 14.35 -15.05 -2.88
C PHE A 362 13.55 -14.46 -1.71
N ALA A 363 12.22 -14.36 -1.84
CA ALA A 363 11.35 -13.91 -0.75
C ALA A 363 11.45 -14.81 0.48
N ASN A 364 11.61 -16.13 0.30
CA ASN A 364 11.82 -17.07 1.41
C ASN A 364 13.17 -16.81 2.11
N PHE A 365 14.26 -16.62 1.34
CA PHE A 365 15.54 -16.24 1.92
C PHE A 365 15.43 -14.93 2.70
N ARG A 366 14.86 -13.89 2.09
CA ARG A 366 14.68 -12.58 2.73
C ARG A 366 13.94 -12.69 4.06
N ARG A 367 12.89 -13.52 4.14
CA ARG A 367 12.15 -13.77 5.38
C ARG A 367 13.03 -14.35 6.48
N VAL A 368 13.83 -15.36 6.17
CA VAL A 368 14.73 -15.99 7.16
C VAL A 368 15.80 -15.00 7.61
N PHE A 369 16.48 -14.32 6.70
CA PHE A 369 17.54 -13.35 7.03
C PHE A 369 17.05 -12.18 7.89
N ASN A 370 15.81 -11.73 7.69
CA ASN A 370 15.23 -10.67 8.51
C ASN A 370 14.97 -11.13 9.95
N ASN A 371 14.69 -12.41 10.16
CA ASN A 371 14.34 -12.98 11.47
C ASN A 371 15.54 -13.59 12.21
N LEU A 372 16.62 -13.96 11.50
CA LEU A 372 17.82 -14.54 12.11
C LEU A 372 18.44 -13.60 13.15
N ILE A 373 18.63 -14.12 14.37
CA ILE A 373 19.38 -13.44 15.42
C ILE A 373 20.88 -13.81 15.37
N PRO A 374 21.78 -12.98 15.93
CA PRO A 374 23.21 -13.23 15.81
C PRO A 374 23.69 -14.55 16.42
N SER A 375 23.04 -15.04 17.48
CA SER A 375 23.38 -16.31 18.14
C SER A 375 23.08 -17.54 17.29
N GLU A 376 22.26 -17.41 16.24
CA GLU A 376 21.83 -18.50 15.35
C GLU A 376 22.61 -18.48 14.03
N TYR A 377 23.84 -17.94 14.01
CA TYR A 377 24.62 -17.82 12.78
C TYR A 377 24.93 -19.16 12.10
N SER A 378 24.87 -20.28 12.83
CA SER A 378 24.99 -21.63 12.28
C SER A 378 23.85 -21.98 11.33
N GLU A 379 22.63 -21.48 11.58
CA GLU A 379 21.49 -21.69 10.68
C GLU A 379 21.72 -21.02 9.32
N TYR A 380 22.36 -19.84 9.31
CA TYR A 380 22.80 -19.19 8.07
C TYR A 380 23.81 -20.05 7.30
N PHE A 381 24.73 -20.73 8.00
CA PHE A 381 25.72 -21.60 7.32
C PHE A 381 25.05 -22.79 6.63
N GLU A 382 24.07 -23.40 7.29
CA GLU A 382 23.29 -24.50 6.73
C GLU A 382 22.42 -24.02 5.56
N LEU A 383 21.69 -22.92 5.74
CA LEU A 383 20.88 -22.29 4.69
C LEU A 383 21.71 -21.93 3.45
N ASN A 384 22.97 -21.55 3.63
CA ASN A 384 23.83 -21.20 2.50
C ASN A 384 24.04 -22.37 1.54
N LYS A 385 23.99 -23.63 2.00
CA LYS A 385 24.05 -24.80 1.10
C LYS A 385 22.88 -24.79 0.11
N THR A 386 21.67 -24.53 0.62
CA THR A 386 20.46 -24.36 -0.19
C THR A 386 20.58 -23.17 -1.13
N ILE A 387 21.08 -22.02 -0.65
CA ILE A 387 21.30 -20.83 -1.48
C ILE A 387 22.23 -21.15 -2.67
N VAL A 388 23.33 -21.86 -2.43
CA VAL A 388 24.27 -22.27 -3.48
C VAL A 388 23.60 -23.16 -4.52
N ASN A 389 22.74 -24.09 -4.10
CA ASN A 389 21.96 -24.91 -5.03
C ASN A 389 21.10 -24.05 -5.97
N TYR A 390 20.36 -23.06 -5.43
CA TYR A 390 19.56 -22.16 -6.25
C TYR A 390 20.40 -21.21 -7.12
N ILE A 391 21.54 -20.72 -6.64
CA ILE A 391 22.49 -19.93 -7.45
C ILE A 391 22.94 -20.74 -8.66
N ASN A 392 23.26 -22.01 -8.47
CA ASN A 392 23.70 -22.89 -9.56
C ASN A 392 22.58 -23.20 -10.55
N ILE A 393 21.36 -23.46 -10.06
CA ILE A 393 20.17 -23.69 -10.90
C ILE A 393 19.87 -22.45 -11.74
N PHE A 394 19.80 -21.29 -11.11
CA PHE A 394 19.36 -20.07 -11.78
C PHE A 394 20.46 -19.42 -12.62
N SER A 395 21.73 -19.57 -12.27
CA SER A 395 22.87 -18.99 -12.98
C SER A 395 22.64 -17.53 -13.40
N ASN A 396 22.04 -16.74 -12.50
CA ASN A 396 21.55 -15.39 -12.80
C ASN A 396 22.30 -14.34 -11.98
N GLN A 397 22.92 -13.40 -12.67
CA GLN A 397 23.76 -12.38 -12.02
C GLN A 397 22.98 -11.46 -11.06
N LYS A 398 21.75 -11.06 -11.42
CA LYS A 398 20.92 -10.20 -10.55
C LYS A 398 20.58 -10.92 -9.26
N PHE A 399 20.06 -12.14 -9.35
CA PHE A 399 19.75 -12.99 -8.20
C PHE A 399 20.98 -13.20 -7.29
N ASN A 400 22.14 -13.49 -7.88
CA ASN A 400 23.39 -13.66 -7.12
C ASN A 400 23.79 -12.38 -6.37
N GLN A 401 23.60 -11.21 -6.98
CA GLN A 401 23.87 -9.92 -6.36
C GLN A 401 22.86 -9.61 -5.24
N ASP A 402 21.58 -9.91 -5.43
CA ASP A 402 20.54 -9.74 -4.41
C ASP A 402 20.80 -10.62 -3.18
N VAL A 403 21.19 -11.88 -3.40
CA VAL A 403 21.62 -12.81 -2.33
C VAL A 403 22.86 -12.29 -1.62
N LYS A 404 23.87 -11.83 -2.35
CA LYS A 404 25.08 -11.23 -1.76
C LYS A 404 24.73 -10.04 -0.85
N ASP A 405 23.86 -9.14 -1.29
CA ASP A 405 23.49 -7.95 -0.52
C ASP A 405 22.69 -8.32 0.75
N LEU A 406 21.82 -9.33 0.64
CA LEU A 406 21.12 -9.91 1.79
C LEU A 406 22.10 -10.52 2.80
N SER A 407 23.02 -11.37 2.34
CA SER A 407 24.05 -11.99 3.17
C SER A 407 24.97 -10.96 3.82
N LEU A 408 25.41 -9.93 3.09
CA LEU A 408 26.24 -8.86 3.64
C LEU A 408 25.54 -8.06 4.74
N THR A 409 24.24 -7.86 4.63
CA THR A 409 23.45 -7.17 5.64
C THR A 409 23.47 -7.95 6.96
N TYR A 410 23.27 -9.26 6.90
CA TYR A 410 23.33 -10.12 8.08
C TYR A 410 24.75 -10.28 8.62
N ILE A 411 25.77 -10.44 7.77
CA ILE A 411 27.17 -10.51 8.21
C ILE A 411 27.57 -9.22 8.95
N LYS A 412 27.16 -8.05 8.47
CA LYS A 412 27.39 -6.77 9.18
C LYS A 412 26.72 -6.76 10.56
N LYS A 413 25.53 -7.38 10.72
CA LYS A 413 24.86 -7.56 12.02
C LYS A 413 25.70 -8.46 12.94
N LEU A 414 26.21 -9.58 12.43
CA LEU A 414 27.08 -10.50 13.17
C LEU A 414 28.38 -9.83 13.64
N LEU A 415 29.06 -9.08 12.76
CA LEU A 415 30.32 -8.40 13.10
C LEU A 415 30.16 -7.26 14.11
N ARG A 416 28.94 -6.72 14.27
CA ARG A 416 28.62 -5.76 15.33
C ARG A 416 28.36 -6.45 16.67
N PHE A 417 27.80 -7.66 16.63
CA PHE A 417 27.47 -8.44 17.83
C PHE A 417 28.72 -9.14 18.39
N TYR A 418 29.41 -9.91 17.55
CA TYR A 418 30.66 -10.58 17.89
C TYR A 418 31.83 -9.63 17.68
N THR A 419 32.17 -8.87 18.73
CA THR A 419 33.22 -7.86 18.69
C THR A 419 34.61 -8.42 19.01
N ASP A 420 34.68 -9.51 19.79
CA ASP A 420 35.94 -10.18 20.08
C ASP A 420 36.45 -10.93 18.85
N LYS A 421 37.43 -10.32 18.19
CA LYS A 421 38.05 -10.88 16.99
C LYS A 421 38.82 -12.16 17.25
N ARG A 422 39.19 -12.48 18.49
CA ARG A 422 39.88 -13.73 18.84
C ARG A 422 38.89 -14.80 19.32
N GLY A 423 37.65 -14.40 19.59
CA GLY A 423 36.57 -15.30 19.98
C GLY A 423 36.28 -16.35 18.91
N ARG A 424 35.85 -17.52 19.38
CA ARG A 424 35.54 -18.68 18.53
C ARG A 424 34.55 -18.32 17.42
N ASP A 425 33.42 -17.72 17.78
CA ASP A 425 32.33 -17.40 16.85
C ASP A 425 32.80 -16.43 15.75
N TYR A 426 33.57 -15.40 16.11
CA TYR A 426 34.09 -14.45 15.13
C TYR A 426 35.02 -15.12 14.11
N GLN A 427 35.90 -16.01 14.57
CA GLN A 427 36.81 -16.73 13.69
C GLN A 427 36.06 -17.70 12.79
N ASP A 428 35.01 -18.34 13.30
CA ASP A 428 34.17 -19.25 12.52
C ASP A 428 33.41 -18.50 11.42
N ILE A 429 32.72 -17.40 11.77
CA ILE A 429 32.08 -16.49 10.82
C ILE A 429 33.08 -15.98 9.78
N LYS A 430 34.27 -15.56 10.22
CA LYS A 430 35.31 -15.07 9.30
C LYS A 430 35.74 -16.14 8.32
N LYS A 431 36.00 -17.36 8.78
CA LYS A 431 36.42 -18.48 7.94
C LYS A 431 35.33 -18.82 6.93
N PHE A 432 34.10 -19.02 7.40
CA PHE A 432 32.95 -19.34 6.57
C PHE A 432 32.72 -18.28 5.49
N VAL A 433 32.63 -17.00 5.86
CA VAL A 433 32.38 -15.89 4.94
C VAL A 433 33.51 -15.75 3.93
N THR A 434 34.77 -15.86 4.38
CA THR A 434 35.93 -15.70 3.48
C THR A 434 35.93 -16.77 2.40
N THR A 435 35.74 -18.03 2.77
CA THR A 435 35.69 -19.15 1.82
C THR A 435 34.49 -19.01 0.89
N THR A 436 33.28 -18.92 1.46
CA THR A 436 32.02 -18.91 0.70
C THR A 436 31.93 -17.74 -0.27
N PHE A 437 32.32 -16.53 0.14
CA PHE A 437 32.21 -15.34 -0.72
C PHE A 437 33.27 -15.30 -1.82
N LEU A 438 34.42 -15.95 -1.62
CA LEU A 438 35.40 -16.16 -2.68
C LEU A 438 34.87 -17.16 -3.70
N ASP A 439 34.36 -18.30 -3.23
CA ASP A 439 33.87 -19.40 -4.08
C ASP A 439 32.68 -18.95 -4.94
N LEU A 440 31.75 -18.18 -4.36
CA LEU A 440 30.60 -17.62 -5.09
C LEU A 440 30.95 -16.39 -5.93
N GLY A 441 32.20 -15.92 -5.91
CA GLY A 441 32.62 -14.71 -6.63
C GLY A 441 31.95 -13.43 -6.12
N PHE A 442 31.38 -13.46 -4.91
CA PHE A 442 30.70 -12.31 -4.32
C PHE A 442 31.68 -11.17 -4.01
N MET A 443 32.88 -11.48 -3.52
CA MET A 443 33.90 -10.50 -3.18
C MET A 443 35.29 -11.03 -3.49
N LYS A 444 36.22 -10.14 -3.82
CA LYS A 444 37.64 -10.47 -3.99
C LYS A 444 38.32 -10.63 -2.64
N GLU A 445 39.43 -11.36 -2.62
CA GLU A 445 40.24 -11.60 -1.41
C GLU A 445 40.64 -10.30 -0.69
N LYS A 446 40.96 -9.25 -1.46
CA LYS A 446 41.27 -7.92 -0.91
C LYS A 446 40.09 -7.32 -0.16
N GLU A 447 38.89 -7.38 -0.74
CA GLU A 447 37.68 -6.80 -0.16
C GLU A 447 37.27 -7.57 1.11
N LEU A 448 37.43 -8.89 1.13
CA LEU A 448 37.21 -9.72 2.32
C LEU A 448 38.23 -9.41 3.43
N LYS A 449 39.50 -9.23 3.08
CA LYS A 449 40.51 -8.75 4.05
C LYS A 449 40.08 -7.41 4.65
N GLU A 450 39.52 -6.49 3.86
CA GLU A 450 39.02 -5.20 4.36
C GLU A 450 37.78 -5.32 5.24
N LEU A 451 36.85 -6.22 4.90
CA LEU A 451 35.64 -6.46 5.68
C LEU A 451 35.95 -6.85 7.13
N PHE A 452 36.99 -7.67 7.35
CA PHE A 452 37.41 -8.12 8.70
C PHE A 452 38.53 -7.27 9.33
N LYS A 453 39.09 -6.28 8.61
CA LYS A 453 40.10 -5.37 9.18
C LYS A 453 39.51 -4.50 10.28
N THR A 454 40.35 -4.13 11.25
CA THR A 454 39.96 -3.19 12.31
C THR A 454 40.07 -1.78 11.74
N LYS A 455 38.96 -1.03 11.65
CA LYS A 455 39.03 0.41 11.36
C LYS A 455 39.74 1.08 12.55
N ARG A 456 40.97 1.57 12.35
CA ARG A 456 41.67 2.39 13.34
C ARG A 456 40.79 3.63 13.61
N LYS A 457 40.59 4.00 14.89
CA LYS A 457 39.99 5.30 15.22
C LYS A 457 40.79 6.38 14.48
N LYS A 458 40.12 7.27 13.73
CA LYS A 458 40.79 8.46 13.20
C LYS A 458 41.38 9.20 14.39
N LYS A 459 42.69 9.46 14.37
CA LYS A 459 43.30 10.37 15.34
C LYS A 459 42.53 11.68 15.23
N VAL A 460 42.09 12.21 16.37
CA VAL A 460 41.64 13.59 16.45
C VAL A 460 42.83 14.41 15.94
N VAL A 461 42.61 15.18 14.88
CA VAL A 461 43.59 16.16 14.43
C VAL A 461 43.50 17.26 15.48
N GLU A 462 44.47 17.32 16.39
CA GLU A 462 44.65 18.45 17.31
C GLU A 462 44.96 19.73 16.53
#